data_AF-A0AAE9Y5X6-F1
#
_entry.id   AF-A0AAE9Y5X6-F1
#
_cell.length_a   1.000
_cell.length_b   1.000
_cell.length_c   1.000
_cell.angle_alpha   90.00
_cell.angle_beta   90.00
_cell.angle_gamma   90.00
#
_symmetry.space_group_name_H-M   'P 1'
#
loop_
_entity.id
_entity.type
_entity.pdbx_description
1 polymer ?
#
loop_
_entity_poly.entity_id
_entity_poly.type
_entity_poly.pdbx_seq_one_letter_code
_entity_poly.pdbx_strand_id
1 'polypeptide(L)'
;MAFGQQSGPPATSRQMRDLLRLVTDAGHVDLRDARGPLGLTQRQAGGKFTRDEADALIGLLEDAAAADGPGGPPGTLDEDHRISREERKAAEAALGLRDVPDEVLAGELQRRGWAVMAP
;
A
#
# COMPACT_ATOMS: atom_id res chain seq x y z
N MET A 1 1.69 10.19 30.83
CA MET A 1 2.14 10.02 29.42
C MET A 1 0.88 9.89 28.55
N ALA A 2 0.59 10.86 27.68
CA ALA A 2 -0.64 10.86 26.89
C ALA A 2 -0.39 10.17 25.54
N PHE A 3 -0.70 8.87 25.46
CA PHE A 3 -0.73 8.14 24.21
C PHE A 3 -2.03 8.47 23.46
N GLY A 4 -1.93 8.96 22.22
CA GLY A 4 -3.07 9.12 21.32
C GLY A 4 -3.56 10.54 21.03
N GLN A 5 -2.96 11.59 21.61
CA GLN A 5 -3.18 12.94 21.11
C GLN A 5 -2.37 13.16 19.82
N GLN A 6 -3.05 13.52 18.73
CA GLN A 6 -2.39 14.06 17.53
C GLN A 6 -1.58 15.27 17.98
N SER A 7 -0.25 15.22 17.84
CA SER A 7 0.66 16.29 18.25
C SER A 7 0.63 17.46 17.28
N GLY A 8 -0.54 18.03 17.01
CA GLY A 8 -0.69 19.19 16.13
C GLY A 8 -2.04 19.28 15.44
N PRO A 9 -2.29 20.40 14.73
CA PRO A 9 -3.47 20.57 13.91
C PRO A 9 -3.53 19.50 12.81
N PRO A 10 -4.72 19.06 12.40
CA PRO A 10 -4.87 18.12 11.30
C PRO A 10 -4.35 18.72 9.99
N ALA A 11 -3.90 17.85 9.09
CA ALA A 11 -3.52 18.26 7.75
C ALA A 11 -4.69 18.94 7.02
N THR A 12 -4.38 19.97 6.25
CA THR A 12 -5.36 20.69 5.45
C THR A 12 -5.82 19.85 4.27
N SER A 13 -7.01 20.15 3.74
CA SER A 13 -7.53 19.46 2.54
C SER A 13 -6.62 19.62 1.32
N ARG A 14 -5.83 20.71 1.26
CA ARG A 14 -4.84 20.91 0.20
C ARG A 14 -3.69 19.93 0.34
N GLN A 15 -3.08 19.85 1.51
CA GLN A 15 -2.00 18.91 1.80
C GLN A 15 -2.42 17.45 1.56
N MET A 16 -3.65 17.08 1.96
CA MET A 16 -4.16 15.73 1.71
C MET A 16 -4.33 15.42 0.22
N ARG A 17 -4.76 16.40 -0.60
CA ARG A 17 -4.83 16.23 -2.06
C ARG A 17 -3.44 16.11 -2.67
N ASP A 18 -2.50 16.93 -2.21
CA ASP A 18 -1.12 16.93 -2.72
C ASP A 18 -0.43 15.59 -2.38
N LEU A 19 -0.61 15.07 -1.16
CA LEU A 19 -0.15 13.74 -0.77
C LEU A 19 -0.73 12.63 -1.66
N LEU A 20 -2.05 12.62 -1.86
CA LEU A 20 -2.67 11.60 -2.71
C LEU A 20 -2.13 11.66 -4.13
N ARG A 21 -1.99 12.86 -4.69
CA ARG A 21 -1.39 13.05 -6.02
C ARG A 21 0.03 12.50 -6.08
N LEU A 22 0.90 12.90 -5.16
CA LEU A 22 2.31 12.47 -5.15
C LEU A 22 2.47 10.97 -4.93
N VAL A 23 1.63 10.38 -4.07
CA VAL A 23 1.62 8.94 -3.82
C VAL A 23 1.19 8.17 -5.08
N THR A 24 0.20 8.68 -5.83
CA THR A 24 -0.19 8.09 -7.11
C THR A 24 0.83 8.32 -8.22
N ASP A 25 1.46 9.50 -8.27
CA ASP A 25 2.56 9.79 -9.20
C ASP A 25 3.77 8.86 -8.93
N ALA A 26 4.00 8.49 -7.66
CA ALA A 26 4.99 7.48 -7.25
C ALA A 26 4.56 6.02 -7.55
N GLY A 27 3.39 5.80 -8.15
CA GLY A 27 2.92 4.49 -8.59
C GLY A 27 2.03 3.73 -7.60
N HIS A 28 1.67 4.33 -6.46
CA HIS A 28 0.80 3.70 -5.46
C HIS A 28 -0.69 3.98 -5.72
N VAL A 29 -1.56 3.03 -5.39
CA VAL A 29 -3.01 3.20 -5.59
C VAL A 29 -3.62 4.16 -4.57
N ASP A 30 -3.19 4.04 -3.31
CA ASP A 30 -3.64 4.86 -2.19
C ASP A 30 -2.61 4.87 -1.05
N LEU A 31 -2.94 5.56 0.04
CA LEU A 31 -2.10 5.62 1.25
C LEU A 31 -2.02 4.28 2.01
N ARG A 32 -2.94 3.34 1.76
CA ARG A 32 -2.89 2.01 2.39
C ARG A 32 -1.89 1.11 1.69
N ASP A 33 -1.88 1.16 0.36
CA ASP A 33 -0.89 0.50 -0.49
C ASP A 33 0.52 1.05 -0.21
N ALA A 34 0.64 2.39 -0.15
CA ALA A 34 1.90 3.06 0.15
C ALA A 34 2.38 2.87 1.60
N ARG A 35 1.60 2.20 2.47
CA ARG A 35 1.91 2.09 3.90
C ARG A 35 3.24 1.39 4.17
N GLY A 36 3.47 0.24 3.55
CA GLY A 36 4.72 -0.51 3.71
C GLY A 36 5.90 0.25 3.11
N PRO A 37 5.85 0.54 1.80
CA PRO A 37 6.95 1.22 1.09
C PRO A 37 7.34 2.58 1.67
N LEU A 38 6.37 3.39 2.11
CA LEU A 38 6.63 4.72 2.68
C LEU A 38 6.70 4.71 4.22
N GLY A 39 6.68 3.55 4.86
CA GLY A 39 6.78 3.43 6.33
C GLY A 39 5.63 4.12 7.09
N LEU A 40 4.45 4.26 6.48
CA LEU A 40 3.33 4.97 7.10
C LEU A 40 2.76 4.18 8.28
N THR A 41 2.36 4.90 9.33
CA THR A 41 1.60 4.30 10.42
C THR A 41 0.19 3.90 9.96
N GLN A 42 -0.48 3.00 10.69
CA GLN A 42 -1.88 2.64 10.41
C GLN A 42 -2.81 3.87 10.37
N ARG A 43 -2.54 4.86 11.23
CA ARG A 43 -3.28 6.12 11.29
C ARG A 43 -3.12 6.93 10.00
N GLN A 44 -1.88 7.09 9.55
CA GLN A 44 -1.54 7.82 8.33
C GLN A 44 -2.05 7.12 7.06
N ALA A 45 -1.94 5.79 6.99
CA ALA A 45 -2.56 4.98 5.93
C ALA A 45 -4.11 5.13 5.90
N GLY A 46 -4.72 5.51 7.03
CA GLY A 46 -6.11 5.90 7.13
C GLY A 46 -6.39 7.37 6.77
N GLY A 47 -5.43 8.10 6.20
CA GLY A 47 -5.55 9.49 5.79
C GLY A 47 -5.47 10.52 6.93
N LYS A 48 -5.05 10.10 8.13
CA LYS A 48 -5.01 10.97 9.33
C LYS A 48 -3.59 11.46 9.60
N PHE A 49 -3.27 12.61 9.03
CA PHE A 49 -2.00 13.32 9.20
C PHE A 49 -2.18 14.58 10.04
N THR A 50 -1.15 14.96 10.81
CA THR A 50 -1.01 16.36 11.23
C THR A 50 -0.49 17.20 10.08
N ARG A 51 -0.58 18.53 10.21
CA ARG A 51 -0.03 19.47 9.23
C ARG A 51 1.46 19.20 8.97
N ASP A 52 2.24 19.10 10.05
CA ASP A 52 3.69 18.92 9.97
C ASP A 52 4.08 17.55 9.38
N GLU A 53 3.33 16.49 9.73
CA GLU A 53 3.53 15.16 9.14
C GLU A 53 3.25 15.17 7.62
N ALA A 54 2.22 15.90 7.19
CA ALA A 54 1.89 16.00 5.79
C ALA A 54 2.97 16.80 5.02
N ASP A 55 3.42 17.94 5.55
CA ASP A 55 4.47 18.75 4.93
C ASP A 55 5.78 17.96 4.81
N ALA A 56 6.16 17.20 5.84
CA ALA A 56 7.36 16.37 5.82
C ALA A 56 7.30 15.26 4.75
N LEU A 57 6.15 14.59 4.62
CA LEU A 57 5.98 13.52 3.63
C LEU A 57 5.88 14.07 2.20
N ILE A 58 5.24 15.23 2.00
CA ILE A 58 5.21 15.91 0.70
C ILE A 58 6.63 16.23 0.25
N GLY A 59 7.44 16.86 1.11
CA GLY A 59 8.84 17.20 0.78
C GLY A 59 9.66 15.97 0.41
N LEU A 60 9.54 14.88 1.17
CA LEU A 60 10.23 13.63 0.85
C LEU A 60 9.84 13.05 -0.52
N LEU A 61 8.55 13.07 -0.85
CA LEU A 61 8.06 12.56 -2.14
C LEU A 61 8.45 13.46 -3.31
N GLU A 62 8.44 14.78 -3.12
CA GLU A 62 8.90 15.75 -4.12
C GLU A 62 10.40 15.63 -4.37
N ASP A 63 11.21 15.47 -3.31
CA ASP A 63 12.65 15.26 -3.42
C ASP A 63 12.98 13.93 -4.12
N ALA A 64 12.25 12.85 -3.79
CA ALA A 64 12.39 11.57 -4.45
C ALA A 64 12.04 11.68 -5.95
N ALA A 65 10.93 12.33 -6.28
CA ALA A 65 10.52 12.56 -7.68
C ALA A 65 11.52 13.43 -8.45
N ALA A 66 12.14 14.41 -7.80
CA ALA A 66 13.19 15.24 -8.39
C ALA A 66 14.49 14.45 -8.61
N ALA A 67 14.83 13.54 -7.70
CA ALA A 67 16.01 12.68 -7.79
C ALA A 67 15.89 11.63 -8.90
N ASP A 68 14.69 11.09 -9.14
CA ASP A 68 14.45 10.10 -10.18
C ASP A 68 14.45 10.70 -11.60
N GLY A 69 14.31 12.03 -11.76
CA GLY A 69 14.32 12.72 -13.06
C GLY A 69 13.28 12.19 -14.07
N PRO A 70 13.14 12.81 -15.27
CA PRO A 70 12.33 12.22 -16.32
C PRO A 70 13.15 11.11 -17.00
N GLY A 71 13.26 9.94 -16.35
CA GLY A 71 13.86 8.74 -16.93
C GLY A 71 15.02 8.08 -16.17
N GLY A 72 15.22 8.36 -14.88
CA GLY A 72 16.14 7.60 -14.04
C GLY A 72 15.52 6.28 -13.56
N PRO A 73 16.28 5.18 -13.46
CA PRO A 73 15.77 3.95 -12.87
C PRO A 73 15.57 4.17 -11.35
N PRO A 74 14.46 3.68 -10.76
CA PRO A 74 14.10 4.01 -9.38
C PRO A 74 15.13 3.40 -8.42
N GLY A 75 16.02 4.24 -7.92
CA GLY A 75 17.14 3.84 -7.07
C GLY A 75 16.71 3.49 -5.64
N THR A 76 16.74 2.20 -5.33
CA THR A 76 16.99 1.62 -4.00
C THR A 76 16.04 1.98 -2.85
N LEU A 77 14.79 1.50 -2.94
CA LEU A 77 14.05 1.02 -1.78
C LEU A 77 13.52 -0.36 -2.18
N ASP A 78 14.17 -1.41 -1.68
CA ASP A 78 13.80 -2.84 -1.80
C ASP A 78 13.17 -3.26 -3.15
N GLU A 79 14.03 -3.47 -4.14
CA GLU A 79 13.65 -4.02 -5.46
C GLU A 79 13.05 -5.44 -5.36
N ASP A 80 13.20 -6.11 -4.21
CA ASP A 80 12.67 -7.45 -3.95
C ASP A 80 11.14 -7.50 -3.75
N HIS A 81 10.42 -6.36 -3.61
CA HIS A 81 8.98 -6.37 -3.28
C HIS A 81 8.10 -5.49 -4.16
N ARG A 82 8.61 -4.93 -5.25
CA ARG A 82 7.80 -4.20 -6.24
C ARG A 82 7.19 -5.15 -7.26
N ILE A 83 6.24 -5.98 -6.82
CA ILE A 83 5.43 -6.75 -7.77
C ILE A 83 4.62 -5.75 -8.59
N SER A 84 4.91 -5.65 -9.89
CA SER A 84 4.23 -4.75 -10.82
C SER A 84 2.72 -5.00 -10.82
N ARG A 85 1.91 -4.00 -11.20
CA ARG A 85 0.45 -4.16 -11.38
C ARG A 85 0.13 -5.35 -12.28
N GLU A 86 0.94 -5.57 -13.31
CA GLU A 86 0.80 -6.69 -14.23
C GLU A 86 1.18 -8.01 -13.58
N GLU A 87 2.27 -8.04 -12.80
CA GLU A 87 2.69 -9.23 -12.04
C GLU A 87 1.74 -9.57 -10.90
N ARG A 88 1.10 -8.59 -10.25
CA ARG A 88 0.03 -8.78 -9.26
C ARG A 88 -1.20 -9.37 -9.92
N LYS A 89 -1.62 -8.81 -11.05
CA LYS A 89 -2.76 -9.32 -11.82
C LYS A 89 -2.49 -10.71 -12.39
N ALA A 90 -1.25 -10.97 -12.79
CA ALA A 90 -0.80 -12.29 -13.22
C ALA A 90 -0.71 -13.27 -12.04
N ALA A 91 -0.24 -12.84 -10.87
CA ALA A 91 -0.21 -13.66 -9.66
C ALA A 91 -1.62 -13.95 -9.13
N GLU A 92 -2.54 -12.99 -9.19
CA GLU A 92 -3.95 -13.16 -8.82
C GLU A 92 -4.70 -14.05 -9.83
N ALA A 93 -4.37 -13.93 -11.13
CA ALA A 93 -4.84 -14.86 -12.16
C ALA A 93 -4.23 -16.26 -12.00
N ALA A 94 -2.96 -16.37 -11.59
CA ALA A 94 -2.27 -17.63 -11.33
C ALA A 94 -2.71 -18.27 -10.00
N LEU A 95 -3.19 -17.48 -9.03
CA LEU A 95 -3.93 -17.92 -7.85
C LEU A 95 -5.39 -18.29 -8.18
N GLY A 96 -5.68 -18.54 -9.46
CA GLY A 96 -6.96 -19.01 -9.95
C GLY A 96 -7.35 -20.34 -9.31
N LEU A 97 -7.97 -20.27 -8.14
CA LEU A 97 -8.67 -21.37 -7.49
C LEU A 97 -9.76 -21.97 -8.38
N ARG A 98 -10.11 -21.27 -9.47
CA ARG A 98 -11.04 -21.67 -10.53
C ARG A 98 -10.61 -22.93 -11.28
N ASP A 99 -9.31 -23.20 -11.35
CA ASP A 99 -8.78 -24.40 -12.03
C ASP A 99 -8.55 -25.57 -11.05
N VAL A 100 -8.73 -25.34 -9.74
CA VAL A 100 -8.63 -26.38 -8.72
C VAL A 100 -9.98 -27.09 -8.59
N PRO A 101 -10.05 -28.41 -8.79
CA PRO A 101 -11.30 -29.15 -8.62
C PRO A 101 -11.85 -28.99 -7.19
N ASP A 102 -13.15 -28.80 -7.06
CA ASP A 102 -13.83 -28.54 -5.77
C ASP A 102 -13.52 -29.62 -4.72
N GLU A 103 -13.37 -30.88 -5.13
CA GLU A 103 -13.04 -32.00 -4.24
C GLU A 103 -11.64 -31.86 -3.62
N VAL A 104 -10.67 -31.40 -4.41
CA VAL A 104 -9.29 -31.17 -3.97
C VAL A 104 -9.25 -29.99 -3.02
N LEU A 105 -9.98 -28.93 -3.34
CA LEU A 105 -10.10 -27.74 -2.50
C LEU A 105 -10.80 -28.05 -1.17
N ALA A 106 -11.91 -28.80 -1.20
CA ALA A 106 -12.64 -29.21 -0.01
C ALA A 106 -11.77 -30.06 0.92
N GLY A 107 -11.00 -30.99 0.36
CA GLY A 107 -10.05 -31.81 1.13
C GLY A 107 -8.93 -30.99 1.78
N GLU A 108 -8.39 -29.98 1.10
CA GLU A 108 -7.40 -29.06 1.67
C GLU A 108 -7.97 -28.21 2.82
N LEU A 109 -9.19 -27.69 2.64
CA LEU A 109 -9.86 -26.90 3.68
C LEU A 109 -10.13 -27.75 4.94
N GLN A 110 -10.62 -28.98 4.77
CA GLN A 110 -10.81 -29.92 5.89
C GLN A 110 -9.51 -30.29 6.59
N ARG A 111 -8.42 -30.57 5.85
CA ARG A 111 -7.09 -30.83 6.44
C ARG A 111 -6.58 -29.67 7.29
N ARG A 112 -6.92 -28.43 6.92
CA ARG A 112 -6.58 -27.22 7.65
C ARG A 112 -7.55 -26.91 8.80
N GLY A 113 -8.49 -27.80 9.09
CA GLY A 113 -9.43 -27.71 10.21
C GLY A 113 -10.71 -26.94 9.89
N TRP A 114 -11.01 -26.67 8.62
CA TRP A 114 -12.22 -25.97 8.21
C TRP A 114 -13.32 -26.98 7.87
N ALA A 115 -14.55 -26.75 8.33
CA ALA A 115 -15.69 -27.59 7.96
C ALA A 115 -16.25 -27.13 6.59
N VAL A 116 -16.34 -28.07 5.64
CA VAL A 116 -16.91 -27.83 4.30
C VAL A 116 -18.27 -28.51 4.22
N MET A 117 -19.30 -27.76 3.81
CA MET A 117 -20.65 -28.27 3.57
C MET A 117 -20.92 -28.23 2.06
N ALA A 118 -21.60 -29.24 1.54
CA ALA A 118 -22.14 -29.17 0.18
C ALA A 118 -23.15 -28.02 0.10
N PRO A 119 -23.22 -27.28 -1.02
CA PRO A 119 -24.20 -26.22 -1.21
C PRO A 119 -25.64 -26.73 -1.13
#